data_AF-A0AAJ0EAW4-F1
#
_entry.id   AF-A0AAJ0EAW4-F1
#
_cell.length_a   1.000
_cell.length_b   1.000
_cell.length_c   1.000
_cell.angle_alpha   90.00
_cell.angle_beta   90.00
_cell.angle_gamma   90.00
#
_symmetry.space_group_name_H-M   'P 1'
#
loop_
_entity.id
_entity.type
_entity.pdbx_description
1 polymer ?
#
loop_
_entity_poly.entity_id
_entity_poly.type
_entity_poly.pdbx_seq_one_letter_code
_entity_poly.pdbx_strand_id
1 'polypeptide(L)'
;MAVAEALMPAVIEMWVEYAIGILVLFLRIFTRCKKVVGLKWQGDDYLAVAAIIFFTLEVMMCQIIVEKGSITGMTDEIALSLTPEQYKSHETGAKWLFAAWYVYASMIWSLKGIMLFFFSRVTKTLPEERLVKVVSVITVFAYLATLAVVTGHCRPMHKLWQVYPYAGDDCTQNTSKYYALVTTNVVTDIMIMYIPIPLLWRLQTTLPK
;
A
#
# COMPACT_ATOMS: atom_id res chain seq x y z
N MET A 1 4.93 -22.75 15.95
CA MET A 1 6.40 -22.55 16.01
C MET A 1 7.04 -22.73 14.64
N ALA A 2 6.89 -23.86 13.95
CA ALA A 2 7.49 -24.06 12.62
C ALA A 2 7.09 -23.02 11.54
N VAL A 3 5.82 -22.56 11.51
CA VAL A 3 5.36 -21.53 10.56
C VAL A 3 5.99 -20.16 10.84
N ALA A 4 6.20 -19.80 12.11
CA ALA A 4 6.86 -18.55 12.49
C ALA A 4 8.34 -18.56 12.12
N GLU A 5 9.01 -19.71 12.21
CA GLU A 5 10.40 -19.87 11.77
C GLU A 5 10.55 -19.77 10.24
N ALA A 6 9.62 -20.34 9.46
CA ALA A 6 9.64 -20.25 8.00
C ALA A 6 9.45 -18.81 7.48
N LEU A 7 8.73 -17.97 8.23
CA LEU A 7 8.47 -16.56 7.88
C LEU A 7 9.54 -15.60 8.40
N MET A 8 10.54 -16.08 9.15
CA MET A 8 11.58 -15.25 9.75
C MET A 8 12.32 -14.35 8.73
N PRO A 9 12.70 -14.83 7.53
CA PRO A 9 13.34 -13.96 6.53
C PRO A 9 12.45 -12.80 6.10
N ALA A 10 11.16 -13.06 5.86
CA ALA A 10 10.19 -12.04 5.46
C ALA A 10 9.91 -11.03 6.58
N VAL A 11 9.91 -11.49 7.83
CA VAL A 11 9.79 -10.62 9.00
C VAL A 11 10.97 -9.66 9.10
N ILE A 12 12.19 -10.16 8.90
CA ILE A 12 13.41 -9.33 8.92
C ILE A 12 13.37 -8.30 7.79
N GLU A 13 13.04 -8.72 6.57
CA GLU A 13 12.88 -7.84 5.40
C GLU A 13 11.90 -6.71 5.71
N MET A 14 10.70 -7.03 6.20
CA MET A 14 9.67 -6.05 6.53
C MET A 14 10.14 -5.01 7.56
N TRP A 15 10.81 -5.43 8.64
CA TRP A 15 11.27 -4.50 9.68
C TRP A 15 12.43 -3.62 9.21
N VAL A 16 13.32 -4.15 8.39
CA VAL A 16 14.43 -3.38 7.79
C VAL A 16 13.89 -2.33 6.84
N GLU A 17 12.97 -2.71 5.94
CA GLU A 17 12.31 -1.77 5.03
C GLU A 17 11.54 -0.68 5.78
N TYR A 18 10.85 -1.06 6.86
CA TYR A 18 10.18 -0.11 7.74
C TYR A 18 11.15 0.88 8.35
N ALA A 19 12.25 0.43 8.94
CA ALA A 19 13.26 1.30 9.55
C ALA A 19 13.82 2.31 8.53
N ILE A 20 14.16 1.84 7.32
CA ILE A 20 14.68 2.68 6.25
C ILE A 20 13.61 3.68 5.78
N GLY A 21 12.40 3.22 5.47
CA GLY A 21 11.34 4.06 4.93
C GLY A 21 10.85 5.12 5.92
N ILE A 22 10.74 4.76 7.20
CA ILE A 22 10.41 5.70 8.28
C ILE A 22 11.48 6.76 8.43
N LEU A 23 12.76 6.38 8.41
CA LEU A 23 13.87 7.33 8.44
C LEU A 23 13.77 8.33 7.28
N VAL A 24 13.51 7.86 6.06
CA VAL A 24 13.36 8.72 4.88
C VAL A 24 12.17 9.68 5.02
N LEU A 25 11.01 9.19 5.47
CA LEU A 25 9.82 10.04 5.66
C LEU A 25 10.01 11.07 6.78
N PHE A 26 10.67 10.70 7.89
CA PHE A 26 11.01 11.65 8.95
C PHE A 26 12.02 12.70 8.48
N LEU A 27 13.07 12.30 7.75
CA LEU A 27 14.03 13.23 7.15
C LEU A 27 13.33 14.20 6.18
N ARG A 28 12.37 13.71 5.38
CA ARG A 28 11.53 14.56 4.52
C ARG A 28 10.77 15.61 5.34
N ILE A 29 10.04 15.20 6.37
CA ILE A 29 9.27 16.13 7.21
C ILE A 29 10.19 17.12 7.92
N PHE A 30 11.30 16.65 8.48
CA PHE A 30 12.29 17.49 9.16
C PHE A 30 12.87 18.56 8.23
N THR A 31 13.30 18.17 7.03
CA THR A 31 13.86 19.11 6.03
C THR A 31 12.81 20.12 5.55
N ARG A 32 11.56 19.68 5.33
CA ARG A 32 10.46 20.58 4.94
C ARG A 32 10.14 21.60 6.03
N CYS A 33 9.99 21.16 7.28
CA CYS A 33 9.71 22.02 8.42
C CYS A 33 10.86 23.00 8.72
N LYS A 34 12.11 22.56 8.63
CA LYS A 34 13.27 23.41 9.00
C LYS A 34 13.78 24.29 7.87
N LYS A 35 13.74 23.84 6.61
CA LYS A 35 14.44 24.50 5.49
C LYS A 35 13.53 25.10 4.42
N VAL A 36 12.29 24.62 4.25
CA VAL A 36 11.49 24.95 3.06
C VAL A 36 10.22 25.75 3.38
N VAL A 37 9.40 25.30 4.34
CA VAL A 37 8.02 25.80 4.49
C VAL A 37 7.67 26.26 5.91
N GLY A 38 8.41 25.83 6.95
CA GLY A 38 8.01 26.06 8.34
C GLY A 38 6.71 25.34 8.67
N LEU A 39 5.76 26.03 9.32
CA LEU A 39 4.44 25.48 9.71
C LEU A 39 3.35 25.61 8.62
N LYS A 40 3.65 26.14 7.43
CA LYS A 40 2.65 26.32 6.35
C LYS A 40 2.45 25.04 5.52
N TRP A 41 2.02 23.96 6.18
CA TRP A 41 1.93 22.63 5.56
C TRP A 41 1.06 22.61 4.29
N GLN A 42 1.53 21.85 3.30
CA GLN A 42 0.85 21.61 2.03
C GLN A 42 0.30 20.17 2.00
N GLY A 43 -0.51 19.85 0.98
CA GLY A 43 -1.15 18.53 0.86
C GLY A 43 -0.17 17.36 0.91
N ASP A 44 1.04 17.51 0.37
CA ASP A 44 2.08 16.48 0.42
C ASP A 44 2.66 16.25 1.82
N ASP A 45 2.62 17.24 2.72
CA ASP A 45 3.08 17.07 4.10
C ASP A 45 2.08 16.25 4.92
N TYR A 46 0.78 16.52 4.76
CA TYR A 46 -0.28 15.73 5.40
C TYR A 46 -0.29 14.28 4.91
N LEU A 47 -0.09 14.07 3.61
CA LEU A 47 0.01 12.71 3.06
C LEU A 47 1.30 12.00 3.50
N ALA A 48 2.39 12.71 3.77
CA ALA A 48 3.59 12.11 4.34
C ALA A 48 3.34 11.61 5.77
N VAL A 49 2.62 12.37 6.59
CA VAL A 49 2.20 11.91 7.93
C VAL A 49 1.24 10.73 7.84
N ALA A 50 0.26 10.79 6.92
CA ALA A 50 -0.63 9.66 6.68
C ALA A 50 0.13 8.41 6.23
N ALA A 51 1.13 8.55 5.36
CA ALA A 51 1.98 7.44 4.91
C ALA A 51 2.78 6.82 6.07
N ILE A 52 3.31 7.63 7.00
CA ILE A 52 3.96 7.12 8.23
C ILE A 52 2.95 6.28 9.03
N ILE A 53 1.76 6.82 9.28
CA ILE A 53 0.72 6.13 10.08
C ILE A 53 0.34 4.81 9.41
N PHE A 54 0.04 4.82 8.11
CA PHE A 54 -0.34 3.60 7.39
C PHE A 54 0.80 2.59 7.34
N PHE A 55 2.05 3.04 7.15
CA PHE A 55 3.19 2.12 7.13
C PHE A 55 3.41 1.45 8.50
N THR A 56 3.32 2.21 9.59
CA THR A 56 3.39 1.64 10.94
C THR A 56 2.25 0.67 11.20
N LEU A 57 1.01 1.02 10.83
CA LEU A 57 -0.14 0.14 10.99
C LEU A 57 0.03 -1.15 10.17
N GLU A 58 0.51 -1.05 8.94
CA GLU A 58 0.75 -2.20 8.07
C GLU A 58 1.73 -3.19 8.71
N VAL A 59 2.89 -2.71 9.16
CA VAL A 59 3.90 -3.56 9.80
C VAL A 59 3.37 -4.21 11.07
N MET A 60 2.63 -3.47 11.89
CA MET A 60 2.02 -4.01 13.11
C MET A 60 0.96 -5.08 12.79
N MET A 61 0.10 -4.85 11.79
CA MET A 61 -0.90 -5.83 11.37
C MET A 61 -0.25 -7.08 10.79
N CYS A 62 0.79 -6.93 9.96
CA CYS A 62 1.56 -8.05 9.41
C CYS A 62 2.22 -8.90 10.50
N GLN A 63 2.79 -8.27 11.54
CA GLN A 63 3.30 -9.02 12.70
C GLN A 63 2.21 -9.84 13.40
N ILE A 64 1.04 -9.24 13.64
CA ILE A 64 -0.11 -9.95 14.22
C ILE A 64 -0.54 -11.14 13.33
N ILE A 65 -0.52 -10.97 12.01
CA ILE A 65 -0.87 -12.04 11.06
C ILE A 65 0.15 -13.18 11.09
N VAL A 66 1.46 -12.87 11.19
CA VAL A 66 2.52 -13.89 11.33
C VAL A 66 2.34 -14.68 12.63
N GLU A 67 2.01 -14.01 13.73
CA GLU A 67 1.78 -14.67 15.02
C GLU A 67 0.51 -15.53 15.03
N LYS A 68 -0.59 -15.03 14.45
CA LYS A 68 -1.89 -15.68 14.51
C LYS A 68 -2.13 -16.72 13.41
N GLY A 69 -1.42 -16.60 12.29
CA GLY A 69 -1.72 -17.32 11.05
C GLY A 69 -2.88 -16.69 10.27
N SER A 70 -3.03 -17.04 9.00
CA SER A 70 -4.16 -16.61 8.16
C SER A 70 -4.78 -17.82 7.43
N ILE A 71 -5.84 -17.58 6.66
CA ILE A 71 -6.46 -18.60 5.80
C ILE A 71 -5.81 -18.71 4.41
N THR A 72 -4.69 -18.01 4.19
CA THR A 72 -4.00 -18.06 2.90
C THR A 72 -3.42 -19.45 2.68
N GLY A 73 -3.78 -20.11 1.58
CA GLY A 73 -3.39 -21.50 1.34
C GLY A 73 -4.16 -22.54 2.16
N MET A 74 -5.26 -22.16 2.82
CA MET A 74 -6.09 -23.12 3.58
C MET A 74 -6.76 -24.13 2.64
N THR A 75 -6.81 -25.40 3.04
CA THR A 75 -7.62 -26.45 2.41
C THR A 75 -8.51 -27.10 3.46
N ASP A 76 -9.53 -27.86 3.05
CA ASP A 76 -10.38 -28.59 4.00
C ASP A 76 -9.57 -29.57 4.87
N GLU A 77 -8.57 -30.24 4.29
CA GLU A 77 -7.69 -31.14 5.01
C GLU A 77 -6.92 -30.43 6.13
N ILE A 78 -6.35 -29.25 5.82
CA ILE A 78 -5.64 -28.45 6.83
C ILE A 78 -6.62 -27.93 7.87
N ALA A 79 -7.77 -27.38 7.44
CA ALA A 79 -8.77 -26.80 8.33
C ALA A 79 -9.33 -27.82 9.34
N LEU A 80 -9.56 -29.06 8.91
CA LEU A 80 -10.02 -30.16 9.77
C LEU A 80 -8.93 -30.69 10.73
N SER A 81 -7.65 -30.45 10.41
CA SER A 81 -6.54 -30.82 11.28
C SER A 81 -6.26 -29.82 12.42
N LEU A 82 -6.88 -28.64 12.38
CA LEU A 82 -6.64 -27.57 13.36
C LEU A 82 -7.32 -27.86 14.71
N THR A 83 -6.63 -27.53 15.80
CA THR A 83 -7.27 -27.46 17.12
C THR A 83 -8.27 -26.30 17.18
N PRO A 84 -9.26 -26.33 18.10
CA PRO A 84 -10.21 -25.22 18.26
C PRO A 84 -9.53 -23.85 18.52
N GLU A 85 -8.40 -23.85 19.21
CA GLU A 85 -7.61 -22.65 19.47
C GLU A 85 -6.94 -22.12 18.20
N GLN A 86 -6.33 -23.00 17.40
CA GLN A 86 -5.72 -22.65 16.12
C GLN A 86 -6.79 -22.13 15.16
N TYR A 87 -7.94 -22.80 15.07
CA TYR A 87 -9.07 -22.35 14.26
C TYR A 87 -9.41 -20.88 14.52
N LYS A 88 -9.60 -20.53 15.80
CA LYS A 88 -9.93 -19.14 16.21
C LYS A 88 -8.78 -18.17 15.94
N SER A 89 -7.53 -18.63 16.08
CA SER A 89 -6.34 -17.84 15.76
C SER A 89 -6.29 -17.48 14.27
N HIS A 90 -6.46 -18.47 13.38
CA HIS A 90 -6.48 -18.28 11.93
C HIS A 90 -7.67 -17.42 11.48
N GLU A 91 -8.86 -17.60 12.07
CA GLU A 91 -10.01 -16.72 11.80
C GLU A 91 -9.69 -15.26 12.16
N THR A 92 -9.05 -15.04 13.31
CA THR A 92 -8.67 -13.70 13.77
C THR A 92 -7.61 -13.09 12.86
N GLY A 93 -6.58 -13.86 12.50
CA GLY A 93 -5.54 -13.37 11.60
C GLY A 93 -6.04 -13.12 10.18
N ALA A 94 -7.04 -13.86 9.69
CA ALA A 94 -7.70 -13.56 8.41
C ALA A 94 -8.45 -12.21 8.44
N LYS A 95 -9.07 -11.84 9.56
CA LYS A 95 -9.69 -10.52 9.74
C LYS A 95 -8.64 -9.40 9.72
N TRP A 96 -7.50 -9.60 10.39
CA TRP A 96 -6.37 -8.67 10.32
C TRP A 96 -5.79 -8.57 8.91
N LEU A 97 -5.64 -9.69 8.21
CA LEU A 97 -5.19 -9.70 6.81
C LEU A 97 -6.12 -8.90 5.91
N PHE A 98 -7.43 -9.03 6.09
CA PHE A 98 -8.40 -8.22 5.36
C PHE A 98 -8.22 -6.72 5.64
N ALA A 99 -8.01 -6.34 6.91
CA ALA A 99 -7.73 -4.94 7.27
C ALA A 99 -6.40 -4.44 6.70
N ALA A 100 -5.35 -5.26 6.73
CA ALA A 100 -4.02 -4.94 6.20
C ALA A 100 -4.09 -4.57 4.71
N TRP A 101 -4.89 -5.28 3.90
CA TRP A 101 -5.08 -4.93 2.49
C TRP A 101 -5.54 -3.48 2.25
N TYR A 102 -6.38 -2.92 3.12
CA TYR A 102 -6.78 -1.51 3.01
C TYR A 102 -5.66 -0.57 3.42
N VAL A 103 -4.96 -0.90 4.51
CA VAL A 103 -3.88 -0.09 5.04
C VAL A 103 -2.72 -0.05 4.04
N TYR A 104 -2.34 -1.20 3.49
CA TYR A 104 -1.35 -1.32 2.43
C TYR A 104 -1.69 -0.50 1.19
N ALA A 105 -2.92 -0.62 0.67
CA ALA A 105 -3.37 0.17 -0.47
C ALA A 105 -3.36 1.68 -0.14
N SER A 106 -3.82 2.07 1.05
CA SER A 106 -3.83 3.46 1.50
C SER A 106 -2.42 4.04 1.63
N MET A 107 -1.47 3.25 2.10
CA MET A 107 -0.06 3.62 2.19
C MET A 107 0.51 3.93 0.81
N ILE A 108 0.37 3.01 -0.15
CA ILE A 108 0.87 3.17 -1.52
C ILE A 108 0.26 4.43 -2.18
N TRP A 109 -1.05 4.62 -2.05
CA TRP A 109 -1.72 5.77 -2.66
C TRP A 109 -1.40 7.09 -1.98
N SER A 110 -1.08 7.09 -0.68
CA SER A 110 -0.56 8.27 0.01
C SER A 110 0.79 8.69 -0.59
N LEU A 111 1.69 7.73 -0.86
CA LEU A 111 2.99 8.01 -1.51
C LEU A 111 2.82 8.55 -2.94
N LYS A 112 1.91 7.99 -3.73
CA LYS A 112 1.56 8.53 -5.06
C LYS A 112 1.01 9.94 -4.96
N GLY A 113 0.15 10.19 -3.97
CA GLY A 113 -0.40 11.51 -3.70
C GLY A 113 0.68 12.55 -3.38
N ILE A 114 1.68 12.19 -2.56
CA ILE A 114 2.85 13.06 -2.27
C ILE A 114 3.54 13.48 -3.58
N MET A 115 3.78 12.55 -4.51
CA MET A 115 4.39 12.84 -5.81
C MET A 115 3.50 13.73 -6.69
N LEU A 116 2.20 13.46 -6.74
CA LEU A 116 1.26 14.25 -7.53
C LEU A 116 1.13 15.69 -7.02
N PHE A 117 1.10 15.90 -5.70
CA PHE A 117 1.13 17.25 -5.12
C PHE A 117 2.45 17.96 -5.42
N PHE A 118 3.58 17.25 -5.36
CA PHE A 118 4.87 17.79 -5.75
C PHE A 118 4.86 18.25 -7.22
N PHE A 119 4.41 17.40 -8.14
CA PHE A 119 4.34 17.74 -9.56
C PHE A 119 3.35 18.86 -9.83
N SER A 120 2.19 18.88 -9.18
CA SER A 120 1.20 19.96 -9.31
C SER A 120 1.81 21.33 -8.98
N ARG A 121 2.72 21.37 -8.00
CA ARG A 121 3.46 22.59 -7.65
C ARG A 121 4.50 22.97 -8.70
N VAL A 122 5.28 21.99 -9.18
CA VAL A 122 6.38 22.24 -10.14
C VAL A 122 5.84 22.60 -11.53
N THR A 123 4.77 21.95 -11.98
CA THR A 123 4.17 22.19 -13.30
C THR A 123 3.15 23.32 -13.30
N LYS A 124 2.99 24.04 -12.18
CA LYS A 124 2.03 25.14 -12.10
C LYS A 124 2.33 26.16 -13.19
N THR A 125 1.32 26.62 -13.92
CA THR A 125 1.44 27.53 -15.09
C THR A 125 2.11 26.95 -16.35
N LEU A 126 2.49 25.67 -16.33
CA LEU A 126 3.00 24.95 -17.50
C LEU A 126 1.88 24.14 -18.17
N PRO A 127 1.97 23.83 -19.48
CA PRO A 127 0.96 23.00 -20.15
C PRO A 127 0.82 21.60 -19.52
N GLU A 128 1.87 21.10 -18.87
CA GLU A 128 1.90 19.84 -18.12
C GLU A 128 0.98 19.86 -16.88
N GLU A 129 0.52 21.02 -16.38
CA GLU A 129 -0.43 21.12 -15.26
C GLU A 129 -1.73 20.35 -15.54
N ARG A 130 -2.21 20.38 -16.79
CA ARG A 130 -3.41 19.64 -17.20
C ARG A 130 -3.19 18.13 -17.09
N LEU A 131 -2.01 17.65 -17.47
CA LEU A 131 -1.64 16.25 -17.37
C LEU A 131 -1.61 15.79 -15.91
N VAL A 132 -1.00 16.57 -15.00
CA VAL A 132 -0.98 16.25 -13.57
C VAL A 132 -2.40 16.12 -13.00
N LYS A 133 -3.32 17.02 -13.36
CA LYS A 133 -4.72 16.97 -12.91
C LYS A 133 -5.42 15.70 -13.40
N VAL A 134 -5.26 15.35 -14.69
CA VAL A 134 -5.86 14.13 -15.26
C VAL A 134 -5.29 12.88 -14.58
N VAL A 135 -3.98 12.78 -14.42
CA VAL A 135 -3.33 11.64 -13.76
C VAL A 135 -3.75 11.56 -12.28
N SER A 136 -3.93 12.70 -11.60
CA SER A 136 -4.43 12.72 -10.23
C SER A 136 -5.83 12.13 -10.12
N VAL A 137 -6.74 12.51 -11.02
CA VAL A 137 -8.10 11.96 -11.07
C VAL A 137 -8.08 10.46 -11.36
N ILE A 138 -7.29 10.03 -12.35
CA ILE A 138 -7.13 8.59 -12.67
C ILE A 138 -6.59 7.82 -11.46
N THR A 139 -5.62 8.38 -10.74
CA THR A 139 -5.02 7.74 -9.56
C THR A 139 -6.04 7.55 -8.45
N VAL A 140 -6.94 8.53 -8.23
CA VAL A 140 -8.05 8.40 -7.28
C VAL A 140 -9.04 7.32 -7.73
N PHE A 141 -9.41 7.25 -9.01
CA PHE A 141 -10.29 6.18 -9.48
C PHE A 141 -9.64 4.80 -9.40
N ALA A 142 -8.35 4.70 -9.69
CA ALA A 142 -7.58 3.47 -9.54
C ALA A 142 -7.56 3.00 -8.08
N TYR A 143 -7.46 3.92 -7.11
CA TYR A 143 -7.57 3.61 -5.69
C TYR A 143 -8.93 2.98 -5.35
N LEU A 144 -10.00 3.64 -5.76
CA LEU A 144 -11.37 3.20 -5.48
C LEU A 144 -11.66 1.85 -6.14
N ALA A 145 -11.15 1.62 -7.36
CA ALA A 145 -11.23 0.33 -8.04
C ALA A 145 -10.52 -0.78 -7.23
N THR A 146 -9.31 -0.52 -6.74
CA THR A 146 -8.57 -1.48 -5.89
C THR A 146 -9.34 -1.81 -4.62
N LEU A 147 -9.88 -0.81 -3.92
CA LEU A 147 -10.69 -1.05 -2.72
C LEU A 147 -11.99 -1.81 -3.03
N ALA A 148 -12.61 -1.54 -4.17
CA ALA A 148 -13.80 -2.25 -4.64
C ALA A 148 -13.50 -3.73 -4.92
N VAL A 149 -12.30 -4.07 -5.40
CA VAL A 149 -11.89 -5.48 -5.56
C VAL A 149 -11.57 -6.12 -4.21
N VAL A 150 -10.84 -5.42 -3.33
CA VAL A 150 -10.52 -5.91 -1.98
C VAL A 150 -11.79 -6.31 -1.24
N THR A 151 -12.84 -5.48 -1.30
CA THR A 151 -14.18 -5.80 -0.77
C THR A 151 -14.91 -6.87 -1.57
N GLY A 152 -14.98 -6.70 -2.88
CA GLY A 152 -16.01 -7.30 -3.71
C GLY A 152 -15.66 -8.64 -4.36
N HIS A 153 -14.39 -9.04 -4.38
CA HIS A 153 -13.96 -10.27 -5.07
C HIS A 153 -14.63 -11.53 -4.49
N CYS A 154 -14.83 -11.60 -3.18
CA CYS A 154 -15.45 -12.76 -2.52
C CYS A 154 -16.85 -12.43 -1.99
N ARG A 155 -17.85 -13.25 -2.33
CA ARG A 155 -19.22 -13.12 -1.81
C ARG A 155 -19.78 -14.46 -1.31
N PRO A 156 -20.49 -14.48 -0.16
CA PRO A 156 -20.66 -13.42 0.83
C PRO A 156 -19.36 -13.07 1.59
N MET A 157 -19.24 -11.84 2.09
CA MET A 157 -17.98 -11.34 2.67
C MET A 157 -17.44 -12.15 3.85
N HIS A 158 -18.30 -12.84 4.61
CA HIS A 158 -17.84 -13.66 5.74
C HIS A 158 -16.90 -14.80 5.33
N LYS A 159 -16.92 -15.18 4.05
CA LYS A 159 -16.00 -16.17 3.48
C LYS A 159 -14.54 -15.70 3.48
N LEU A 160 -14.28 -14.39 3.59
CA LEU A 160 -12.93 -13.82 3.65
C LEU A 160 -12.16 -14.16 4.92
N TRP A 161 -12.87 -14.61 5.97
CA TRP A 161 -12.27 -15.06 7.22
C TRP A 161 -12.81 -16.42 7.65
N GLN A 162 -13.46 -17.15 6.74
CA GLN A 162 -13.98 -18.49 7.00
C GLN A 162 -12.85 -19.51 6.91
N VAL A 163 -12.65 -20.28 7.99
CA VAL A 163 -11.62 -21.33 8.04
C VAL A 163 -12.17 -22.67 7.52
N TYR A 164 -13.40 -23.02 7.89
CA TYR A 164 -14.10 -24.23 7.41
C TYR A 164 -15.60 -23.95 7.17
N PRO A 165 -16.23 -24.57 6.15
CA PRO A 165 -15.62 -25.30 5.04
C PRO A 165 -14.79 -24.37 4.15
N TYR A 166 -13.95 -24.94 3.30
CA TYR A 166 -13.11 -24.20 2.36
C TYR A 166 -13.94 -23.23 1.50
N ALA A 167 -13.52 -21.96 1.48
CA ALA A 167 -14.26 -20.88 0.81
C ALA A 167 -14.04 -20.81 -0.71
N GLY A 168 -13.05 -21.54 -1.25
CA GLY A 168 -12.62 -21.48 -2.65
C GLY A 168 -11.37 -20.62 -2.84
N ASP A 169 -10.63 -20.91 -3.92
CA ASP A 169 -9.31 -20.33 -4.20
C ASP A 169 -9.33 -18.81 -4.29
N ASP A 170 -10.35 -18.23 -4.92
CA ASP A 170 -10.42 -16.78 -5.10
C ASP A 170 -10.53 -16.02 -3.76
N CYS A 171 -11.22 -16.62 -2.78
CA CYS A 171 -11.43 -16.04 -1.45
C CYS A 171 -10.23 -16.24 -0.50
N THR A 172 -9.50 -17.36 -0.63
CA THR A 172 -8.41 -17.74 0.28
C THR A 172 -7.03 -17.32 -0.22
N GLN A 173 -6.77 -17.37 -1.53
CA GLN A 173 -5.45 -17.11 -2.12
C GLN A 173 -5.17 -15.63 -2.38
N ASN A 174 -6.17 -14.76 -2.20
CA ASN A 174 -6.08 -13.30 -2.43
C ASN A 174 -5.66 -12.91 -3.87
N THR A 175 -5.70 -13.84 -4.82
CA THR A 175 -5.20 -13.65 -6.19
C THR A 175 -5.85 -12.46 -6.90
N SER A 176 -7.16 -12.31 -6.79
CA SER A 176 -7.88 -11.16 -7.33
C SER A 176 -7.43 -9.81 -6.73
N LYS A 177 -7.10 -9.77 -5.43
CA LYS A 177 -6.55 -8.56 -4.78
C LYS A 177 -5.18 -8.20 -5.34
N TYR A 178 -4.31 -9.19 -5.50
CA TYR A 178 -2.98 -8.99 -6.10
C TYR A 178 -3.07 -8.46 -7.52
N TYR A 179 -3.88 -9.06 -8.39
CA TYR A 179 -4.03 -8.59 -9.77
C TYR A 179 -4.57 -7.16 -9.85
N ALA A 180 -5.59 -6.83 -9.06
CA ALA A 180 -6.15 -5.48 -9.03
C ALA A 180 -5.12 -4.47 -8.52
N LEU A 181 -4.43 -4.78 -7.42
CA LEU A 181 -3.40 -3.91 -6.87
C LEU A 181 -2.25 -3.71 -7.86
N VAL A 182 -1.65 -4.79 -8.36
CA VAL A 182 -0.49 -4.70 -9.26
C VAL A 182 -0.84 -3.92 -10.53
N THR A 183 -1.98 -4.22 -11.15
CA THR A 183 -2.39 -3.56 -12.40
C THR A 183 -2.61 -2.07 -12.18
N THR A 184 -3.42 -1.70 -11.18
CA THR A 184 -3.71 -0.29 -10.89
C THR A 184 -2.47 0.47 -10.41
N ASN A 185 -1.62 -0.16 -9.61
CA ASN A 185 -0.38 0.42 -9.10
C ASN A 185 0.60 0.71 -10.23
N VAL A 186 0.94 -0.29 -11.04
CA VAL A 186 1.90 -0.16 -12.15
C VAL A 186 1.42 0.85 -13.18
N VAL A 187 0.15 0.78 -13.58
CA VAL A 187 -0.42 1.71 -14.56
C VAL A 187 -0.34 3.16 -14.05
N THR A 188 -0.70 3.41 -12.79
CA THR A 188 -0.62 4.76 -12.21
C THR A 188 0.83 5.23 -12.05
N ASP A 189 1.78 4.35 -11.71
CA ASP A 189 3.20 4.71 -11.62
C ASP A 189 3.78 5.12 -12.96
N ILE A 190 3.46 4.39 -14.03
CA ILE A 190 3.89 4.75 -15.40
C ILE A 190 3.36 6.14 -15.77
N MET A 191 2.08 6.41 -15.48
CA MET A 191 1.48 7.73 -15.74
C MET A 191 2.15 8.84 -14.95
N ILE A 192 2.47 8.60 -13.67
CA ILE A 192 3.15 9.57 -12.80
C ILE A 192 4.59 9.82 -13.28
N MET A 193 5.31 8.76 -13.66
CA MET A 193 6.69 8.84 -14.18
C MET A 193 6.77 9.58 -15.52
N TYR A 194 5.70 9.56 -16.31
CA TYR A 194 5.64 10.29 -17.58
C TYR A 194 5.58 11.82 -17.40
N ILE A 195 5.02 12.32 -16.29
CA ILE A 195 4.85 13.76 -16.02
C ILE A 195 6.16 14.57 -16.17
N PRO A 196 7.29 14.20 -15.53
CA PRO A 196 8.52 14.98 -15.62
C PRO A 196 9.26 14.88 -16.96
N ILE A 197 8.97 13.89 -17.82
CA ILE A 197 9.76 13.66 -19.05
C ILE A 197 9.68 14.85 -20.01
N PRO A 198 8.49 15.37 -20.39
CA PRO A 198 8.39 16.57 -21.24
C PRO A 198 9.03 17.81 -20.62
N LEU A 199 8.93 17.94 -19.29
CA LEU A 199 9.50 19.06 -18.54
C LEU A 199 11.04 19.05 -18.63
N LEU A 200 11.66 17.88 -18.43
CA LEU A 200 13.12 17.72 -18.50
C LEU A 200 13.67 17.95 -19.90
N TRP A 201 12.93 17.58 -20.95
CA TRP A 201 13.35 17.87 -22.33
C TRP A 201 13.34 19.37 -22.66
N ARG A 202 12.42 20.15 -22.07
CA ARG A 202 12.42 21.62 -22.24
C ARG A 202 13.48 22.31 -21.38
N LEU A 203 13.87 21.71 -20.25
CA LEU A 203 14.84 22.25 -19.29
C LEU A 203 16.30 21.96 -19.64
N GLN A 204 16.63 21.61 -20.89
CA GLN A 204 18.02 21.51 -21.34
C GLN A 204 18.69 22.91 -21.32
N THR A 205 19.07 23.36 -20.13
CA THR A 205 19.88 24.55 -19.91
C THR A 205 21.33 24.21 -20.18
N THR A 206 21.96 24.98 -21.06
CA THR A 206 23.42 25.03 -21.21
C THR A 206 24.03 25.36 -19.84
N LEU A 207 24.89 24.49 -19.32
CA LEU A 207 25.67 24.77 -18.10
C LEU A 207 26.40 26.12 -18.29
N PRO A 208 26.21 27.10 -17.40
CA PRO A 208 27.05 28.29 -17.42
C PRO A 208 28.50 27.85 -17.16
N LYS A 209 29.40 28.23 -18.08
CA LYS A 209 30.84 27.96 -18.01
C LYS A 209 31.48 28.63 -16.80
#